data_AF-A0AA42X3S6-F1
#
_entry.id   AF-A0AA42X3S6-F1
#
_cell.length_a   1.000
_cell.length_b   1.000
_cell.length_c   1.000
_cell.angle_alpha   90.00
_cell.angle_beta   90.00
_cell.angle_gamma   90.00
#
_symmetry.space_group_name_H-M   'P 1'
#
loop_
_entity.id
_entity.type
_entity.pdbx_description
1 polymer ?
#
loop_
_entity_poly.entity_id
_entity_poly.type
_entity_poly.pdbx_seq_one_letter_code
_entity_poly.pdbx_strand_id
1 'polypeptide(L)'
;RIDHRSLEAQGIDLEPQHKIGPAAARMGEAGQASERIEEHHEIARSNGEKILANPGIALDGITHNQATFTTRDLAMFVHRHSEGKEQFDRVMAAVKASPDLVALGKDGRGEARFTSRAMLETEQRLEKATATLDARRHHGLADRHVERALARASASGLDLSAEQRGSLEHVTSAKGLSNVIGYAGTGKSAMLGVARDAWERAGYDVRGAALSGIAAENLESGSGIASRTIASLEHQWAQDRERLTDRSILVVDE
;
A
#
# COMPACT_ATOMS: atom_id res chain seq x y z
N ARG A 1 6.95 -5.42 -5.26
CA ARG A 1 5.95 -4.62 -6.00
C ARG A 1 4.59 -5.03 -5.46
N ILE A 2 3.84 -4.10 -4.88
CA ILE A 2 2.59 -4.42 -4.16
C ILE A 2 1.46 -4.75 -5.15
N ASP A 3 1.43 -4.10 -6.32
CA ASP A 3 0.54 -4.45 -7.45
C ASP A 3 1.34 -4.87 -8.69
N HIS A 4 1.03 -6.03 -9.27
CA HIS A 4 1.70 -6.60 -10.46
C HIS A 4 1.11 -6.13 -11.80
N ARG A 5 0.00 -5.36 -11.79
CA ARG A 5 -0.62 -4.75 -12.96
C ARG A 5 0.19 -3.56 -13.48
N SER A 6 0.17 -3.31 -14.79
CA SER A 6 0.80 -2.12 -15.39
C SER A 6 0.20 -0.82 -14.85
N LEU A 7 0.88 0.32 -15.04
CA LEU A 7 0.32 1.64 -14.68
C LEU A 7 -1.01 1.88 -15.41
N GLU A 8 -1.08 1.54 -16.69
CA GLU A 8 -2.33 1.55 -17.48
C GLU A 8 -3.46 0.73 -16.84
N ALA A 9 -3.19 -0.52 -16.46
CA ALA A 9 -4.18 -1.38 -15.80
C ALA A 9 -4.54 -0.93 -14.37
N GLN A 10 -3.81 0.06 -13.84
CA GLN A 10 -4.09 0.74 -12.58
C GLN A 10 -4.72 2.13 -12.80
N GLY A 11 -5.08 2.48 -14.04
CA GLY A 11 -5.78 3.72 -14.39
C GLY A 11 -4.86 4.91 -14.70
N ILE A 12 -3.54 4.71 -14.78
CA ILE A 12 -2.57 5.74 -15.14
C ILE A 12 -2.25 5.58 -16.63
N ASP A 13 -2.63 6.55 -17.46
CA ASP A 13 -2.50 6.51 -18.93
C ASP A 13 -1.03 6.61 -19.39
N LEU A 14 -0.29 5.54 -19.15
CA LEU A 14 1.07 5.30 -19.59
C LEU A 14 1.17 3.88 -20.13
N GLU A 15 1.50 3.79 -21.41
CA GLU A 15 1.71 2.53 -22.10
C GLU A 15 2.90 1.77 -21.48
N PRO A 16 2.73 0.46 -21.16
CA PRO A 16 3.78 -0.33 -20.56
C PRO A 16 4.99 -0.47 -21.49
N GLN A 17 6.19 -0.22 -20.95
CA GLN A 17 7.42 -0.41 -21.69
C GLN A 17 8.09 -1.75 -21.37
N HIS A 18 8.59 -2.43 -22.40
CA HIS A 18 9.44 -3.60 -22.22
C HIS A 18 10.86 -3.21 -21.83
N LYS A 19 11.45 -3.94 -20.89
CA LYS A 19 12.86 -3.76 -20.53
C LYS A 19 13.76 -4.22 -21.68
N ILE A 20 14.41 -3.28 -22.35
CA ILE A 20 15.48 -3.60 -23.31
C ILE A 20 16.72 -4.04 -22.52
N GLY A 21 17.14 -5.29 -22.72
CA GLY A 21 18.37 -5.81 -22.12
C GLY A 21 19.64 -5.20 -22.78
N PRO A 22 20.80 -5.19 -22.08
CA PRO A 22 22.04 -4.60 -22.60
C PRO A 22 22.54 -5.21 -23.92
N ALA A 23 22.10 -6.42 -24.27
CA ALA A 23 22.41 -7.07 -25.54
C ALA A 23 21.57 -6.50 -26.70
N ALA A 24 20.27 -6.29 -26.48
CA ALA A 24 19.38 -5.71 -27.48
C ALA A 24 19.72 -4.23 -27.75
N ALA A 25 20.06 -3.46 -26.71
CA ALA A 25 20.53 -2.08 -26.87
C ALA A 25 21.79 -1.98 -27.77
N ARG A 26 22.78 -2.86 -27.56
CA ARG A 26 24.00 -2.93 -28.39
C ARG A 26 23.75 -3.37 -29.84
N MET A 27 22.72 -4.18 -30.09
CA MET A 27 22.33 -4.57 -31.46
C MET A 27 21.70 -3.40 -32.22
N GLY A 28 20.91 -2.56 -31.54
CA GLY A 28 20.38 -1.32 -32.12
C GLY A 28 21.46 -0.32 -32.50
N GLU A 29 22.46 -0.12 -31.63
CA GLU A 29 23.62 0.76 -31.91
C GLU A 29 24.43 0.30 -33.14
N ALA A 30 24.39 -0.99 -33.47
CA ALA A 30 25.04 -1.57 -34.65
C ALA A 30 24.21 -1.48 -35.94
N GLY A 31 23.07 -0.77 -35.94
CA GLY A 31 22.20 -0.59 -37.10
C GLY A 31 21.38 -1.82 -37.49
N GLN A 32 21.34 -2.84 -36.62
CA GLN A 32 20.39 -3.94 -36.76
C GLN A 32 19.11 -3.52 -36.04
N ALA A 33 18.17 -2.94 -36.79
CA ALA A 33 16.85 -2.59 -36.30
C ALA A 33 16.17 -3.86 -35.76
N SER A 34 16.23 -4.04 -34.44
CA SER A 34 15.36 -4.96 -33.77
C SER A 34 14.03 -4.22 -33.64
N GLU A 35 12.96 -4.76 -34.22
CA GLU A 35 11.58 -4.22 -34.11
C GLU A 35 11.23 -3.76 -32.69
N ARG A 36 11.81 -4.43 -31.69
CA ARG A 36 11.71 -4.12 -30.25
C ARG A 36 12.25 -2.76 -29.81
N ILE A 37 13.23 -2.21 -30.51
CA ILE A 37 13.85 -0.90 -30.20
C ILE A 37 12.97 0.21 -30.78
N GLU A 38 12.51 0.04 -32.01
CA GLU A 38 11.57 0.97 -32.66
C GLU A 38 10.26 1.05 -31.86
N GLU A 39 9.67 -0.10 -31.50
CA GLU A 39 8.47 -0.18 -30.65
C GLU A 39 8.67 0.52 -29.29
N HIS A 40 9.82 0.32 -28.65
CA HIS A 40 10.14 1.01 -27.39
C HIS A 40 10.22 2.53 -27.57
N HIS A 41 10.82 3.02 -28.66
CA HIS A 41 10.88 4.45 -28.96
C HIS A 41 9.50 5.02 -29.26
N GLU A 42 8.65 4.30 -29.99
CA GLU A 42 7.26 4.68 -30.24
C GLU A 42 6.45 4.80 -28.96
N ILE A 43 6.53 3.81 -28.06
CA ILE A 43 5.87 3.86 -26.75
C ILE A 43 6.39 5.01 -25.90
N ALA A 44 7.71 5.25 -25.89
CA ALA A 44 8.29 6.38 -25.16
C ALA A 44 7.81 7.73 -25.72
N ARG A 45 7.71 7.86 -27.06
CA ARG A 45 7.19 9.04 -27.74
C ARG A 45 5.72 9.28 -27.39
N SER A 46 4.86 8.26 -27.51
CA SER A 46 3.43 8.32 -27.17
C SER A 46 3.22 8.73 -25.71
N ASN A 47 3.94 8.07 -24.78
CA ASN A 47 3.90 8.44 -23.37
C ASN A 47 4.35 9.89 -23.12
N GLY A 48 5.39 10.35 -23.80
CA GLY A 48 5.85 11.73 -23.71
C GLY A 48 4.80 12.72 -24.19
N GLU A 49 4.08 12.42 -25.28
CA GLU A 49 2.96 13.23 -25.79
C GLU A 49 1.79 13.28 -24.80
N LYS A 50 1.44 12.15 -24.18
CA LYS A 50 0.42 12.08 -23.13
C LYS A 50 0.79 12.93 -21.91
N ILE A 51 2.03 12.86 -21.44
CA ILE A 51 2.51 13.68 -20.31
C ILE A 51 2.54 15.16 -20.68
N LEU A 52 2.88 15.53 -21.92
CA LEU A 52 2.82 16.93 -22.37
C LEU A 52 1.39 17.47 -22.36
N ALA A 53 0.42 16.65 -22.76
CA ALA A 53 -1.00 17.00 -22.74
C ALA A 53 -1.55 17.09 -21.30
N ASN A 54 -1.12 16.18 -20.42
CA ASN A 54 -1.50 16.15 -19.02
C ASN A 54 -0.31 15.78 -18.12
N PRO A 55 0.43 16.78 -17.59
CA PRO A 55 1.59 16.53 -16.74
C PRO A 55 1.29 15.78 -15.44
N GLY A 56 0.02 15.77 -15.00
CA GLY A 56 -0.44 15.01 -13.83
C GLY A 56 -0.17 13.52 -13.96
N ILE A 57 -0.22 12.95 -15.17
CA ILE A 57 0.05 11.53 -15.42
C ILE A 57 1.45 11.11 -14.94
N ALA A 58 2.46 11.98 -15.15
CA ALA A 58 3.81 11.70 -14.67
C ALA A 58 3.90 11.74 -13.14
N LEU A 59 3.17 12.65 -12.51
CA LEU A 59 3.11 12.78 -11.05
C LEU A 59 2.39 11.58 -10.42
N ASP A 60 1.28 11.14 -11.00
CA ASP A 60 0.57 9.91 -10.59
C ASP A 60 1.49 8.70 -10.76
N GLY A 61 2.15 8.57 -11.92
CA GLY A 61 3.05 7.46 -12.21
C GLY A 61 4.26 7.37 -11.27
N ILE A 62 4.90 8.51 -10.95
CA ILE A 62 6.04 8.52 -10.03
C ILE A 62 5.61 8.33 -8.58
N THR A 63 4.50 8.95 -8.16
CA THR A 63 4.03 8.87 -6.77
C THR A 63 3.31 7.56 -6.44
N HIS A 64 2.96 6.79 -7.46
CA HIS A 64 2.43 5.44 -7.29
C HIS A 64 3.38 4.48 -6.55
N ASN A 65 4.70 4.63 -6.72
CA ASN A 65 5.69 3.74 -6.10
C ASN A 65 6.44 4.38 -4.92
N GLN A 66 6.35 5.71 -4.76
CA GLN A 66 7.07 6.45 -3.73
C GLN A 66 6.32 7.73 -3.35
N ALA A 67 6.10 7.97 -2.06
CA ALA A 67 5.35 9.15 -1.60
C ALA A 67 6.08 10.48 -1.89
N THR A 68 7.41 10.46 -1.93
CA THR A 68 8.22 11.63 -2.28
C THR A 68 9.33 11.24 -3.25
N PHE A 69 9.80 12.20 -4.04
CA PHE A 69 10.82 11.97 -5.07
C PHE A 69 11.74 13.18 -5.25
N THR A 70 12.92 12.95 -5.79
CA THR A 70 13.90 14.01 -6.10
C THR A 70 13.77 14.49 -7.55
N THR A 71 14.46 15.58 -7.88
CA THR A 71 14.65 16.01 -9.28
C THR A 71 15.27 14.90 -10.13
N ARG A 72 16.17 14.08 -9.56
CA ARG A 72 16.82 12.96 -10.26
C ARG A 72 15.82 11.86 -10.57
N ASP A 73 14.97 11.51 -9.62
CA ASP A 73 13.93 10.49 -9.82
C ASP A 73 12.95 10.92 -10.90
N LEU A 74 12.52 12.19 -10.87
CA LEU A 74 11.70 12.77 -11.93
C LEU A 74 12.41 12.72 -13.29
N ALA A 75 13.70 13.06 -13.35
CA ALA A 75 14.47 12.97 -14.59
C ALA A 75 14.57 11.54 -15.12
N MET A 76 14.79 10.54 -14.26
CA MET A 76 14.82 9.14 -14.68
C MET A 76 13.45 8.67 -15.18
N PHE A 77 12.36 9.13 -14.54
CA PHE A 77 11.00 8.85 -14.99
C PHE A 77 10.73 9.48 -16.36
N VAL A 78 10.96 10.79 -16.51
CA VAL A 78 10.74 11.51 -17.77
C VAL A 78 11.60 10.92 -18.89
N HIS A 79 12.86 10.60 -18.63
CA HIS A 79 13.75 9.97 -19.62
C HIS A 79 13.21 8.64 -20.14
N ARG A 80 12.61 7.84 -19.26
CA ARG A 80 11.98 6.58 -19.65
C ARG A 80 10.75 6.80 -20.55
N HIS A 81 10.00 7.87 -20.30
CA HIS A 81 8.76 8.21 -21.01
C HIS A 81 8.96 9.35 -22.02
N SER A 82 10.13 9.44 -22.65
CA SER A 82 10.40 10.44 -23.68
C SER A 82 11.36 9.89 -24.73
N GLU A 83 11.14 10.26 -25.98
CA GLU A 83 12.03 9.98 -27.09
C GLU A 83 12.90 11.19 -27.40
N GLY A 84 14.21 11.02 -27.23
CA GLY A 84 15.19 12.06 -27.54
C GLY A 84 15.21 13.22 -26.55
N LYS A 85 16.22 14.09 -26.72
CA LYS A 85 16.48 15.21 -25.80
C LYS A 85 15.38 16.28 -25.84
N GLU A 86 14.86 16.57 -27.03
CA GLU A 86 13.88 17.64 -27.20
C GLU A 86 12.56 17.34 -26.47
N GLN A 87 12.01 16.13 -26.65
CA GLN A 87 10.80 15.73 -25.94
C GLN A 87 11.05 15.66 -24.43
N PHE A 88 12.19 15.11 -24.01
CA PHE A 88 12.60 15.08 -22.61
C PHE A 88 12.59 16.48 -21.95
N ASP A 89 13.22 17.47 -22.59
CA ASP A 89 13.31 18.83 -22.05
C ASP A 89 11.91 19.47 -21.94
N ARG A 90 11.05 19.26 -22.94
CA ARG A 90 9.67 19.75 -22.95
C ARG A 90 8.83 19.09 -21.85
N VAL A 91 8.90 17.77 -21.72
CA VAL A 91 8.17 17.02 -20.68
C VAL A 91 8.64 17.44 -19.29
N MET A 92 9.95 17.52 -19.09
CA MET A 92 10.54 17.97 -17.83
C MET A 92 10.06 19.37 -17.44
N ALA A 93 10.04 20.31 -18.39
CA ALA A 93 9.55 21.66 -18.16
C ALA A 93 8.05 21.67 -17.82
N ALA A 94 7.24 20.89 -18.55
CA ALA A 94 5.80 20.79 -18.33
C ALA A 94 5.46 20.22 -16.94
N VAL A 95 6.11 19.12 -16.52
CA VAL A 95 5.88 18.52 -15.20
C VAL A 95 6.34 19.45 -14.08
N LYS A 96 7.48 20.14 -14.23
CA LYS A 96 7.95 21.12 -13.24
C LYS A 96 7.06 22.35 -13.11
N ALA A 97 6.38 22.73 -14.18
CA ALA A 97 5.42 23.84 -14.18
C ALA A 97 4.01 23.42 -13.71
N SER A 98 3.78 22.12 -13.48
CA SER A 98 2.47 21.62 -13.06
C SER A 98 2.08 22.16 -11.68
N PRO A 99 0.84 22.66 -11.49
CA PRO A 99 0.33 23.07 -10.18
C PRO A 99 0.15 21.90 -9.21
N ASP A 100 0.20 20.67 -9.71
CA ASP A 100 0.09 19.44 -8.91
C ASP A 100 1.45 18.96 -8.39
N LEU A 101 2.56 19.52 -8.88
CA LEU A 101 3.87 19.29 -8.30
C LEU A 101 4.03 20.13 -7.03
N VAL A 102 4.20 19.47 -5.89
CA VAL A 102 4.37 20.15 -4.60
C VAL A 102 5.79 19.99 -4.09
N ALA A 103 6.46 21.12 -3.84
CA ALA A 103 7.80 21.15 -3.26
C ALA A 103 7.72 21.00 -1.73
N LEU A 104 8.45 20.02 -1.18
CA LEU A 104 8.54 19.75 0.26
C LEU A 104 9.76 20.40 0.91
N GLY A 105 10.62 21.05 0.13
CA GLY A 105 11.87 21.65 0.58
C GLY A 105 13.06 20.73 0.28
N LYS A 106 14.06 20.72 1.17
CA LYS A 106 15.28 19.93 1.03
C LYS A 106 15.34 18.84 2.09
N ASP A 107 15.81 17.65 1.73
CA ASP A 107 16.06 16.58 2.70
C ASP A 107 17.36 16.79 3.50
N GLY A 108 17.70 15.84 4.37
CA GLY A 108 18.92 15.88 5.19
C GLY A 108 20.24 15.85 4.39
N ARG A 109 20.19 15.58 3.08
CA ARG A 109 21.34 15.65 2.15
C ARG A 109 21.36 16.94 1.35
N GLY A 110 20.38 17.82 1.53
CA GLY A 110 20.23 19.06 0.79
C GLY A 110 19.57 18.91 -0.59
N GLU A 111 19.06 17.72 -0.92
CA GLU A 111 18.38 17.46 -2.19
C GLU A 111 16.93 17.94 -2.14
N ALA A 112 16.48 18.62 -3.20
CA ALA A 112 15.09 19.06 -3.29
C ALA A 112 14.14 17.84 -3.37
N ARG A 113 13.13 17.84 -2.51
CA ARG A 113 12.07 16.82 -2.43
C ARG A 113 10.76 17.37 -2.92
N PHE A 114 10.04 16.51 -3.63
CA PHE A 114 8.74 16.82 -4.20
C PHE A 114 7.77 15.66 -3.93
N THR A 115 6.49 15.97 -4.07
CA THR A 115 5.39 15.01 -4.09
C THR A 115 4.30 15.52 -5.04
N SER A 116 3.25 14.74 -5.23
CA SER A 116 2.05 15.16 -5.97
C SER A 116 1.00 15.71 -5.00
N ARG A 117 0.15 16.62 -5.49
CA ARG A 117 -1.02 17.09 -4.74
C ARG A 117 -1.92 15.93 -4.32
N ALA A 118 -2.17 14.97 -5.21
CA ALA A 118 -2.98 13.78 -4.94
C ALA A 118 -2.39 12.90 -3.82
N MET A 119 -1.06 12.77 -3.74
CA MET A 119 -0.39 12.06 -2.65
C MET A 119 -0.60 12.77 -1.31
N LEU A 120 -0.41 14.10 -1.26
CA LEU A 120 -0.66 14.88 -0.04
C LEU A 120 -2.12 14.80 0.41
N GLU A 121 -3.06 14.87 -0.52
CA GLU A 121 -4.49 14.71 -0.21
C GLU A 121 -4.78 13.30 0.33
N THR A 122 -4.10 12.27 -0.20
CA THR A 122 -4.21 10.90 0.32
C THR A 122 -3.65 10.78 1.74
N GLU A 123 -2.49 11.35 2.02
CA GLU A 123 -1.91 11.38 3.37
C GLU A 123 -2.81 12.13 4.36
N GLN A 124 -3.35 13.29 3.98
CA GLN A 124 -4.28 14.06 4.82
C GLN A 124 -5.58 13.29 5.11
N ARG A 125 -6.13 12.58 4.12
CA ARG A 125 -7.30 11.72 4.34
C ARG A 125 -6.97 10.59 5.31
N LEU A 126 -5.80 9.97 5.17
CA LEU A 126 -5.34 8.90 6.06
C LEU A 126 -5.17 9.42 7.50
N GLU A 127 -4.54 10.57 7.68
CA GLU A 127 -4.36 11.21 8.99
C GLU A 127 -5.71 11.49 9.65
N LYS A 128 -6.64 12.12 8.91
CA LYS A 128 -7.98 12.44 9.42
C LYS A 128 -8.78 11.18 9.77
N ALA A 129 -8.70 10.13 8.95
CA ALA A 129 -9.35 8.85 9.22
C ALA A 129 -8.76 8.20 10.48
N THR A 130 -7.44 8.23 10.63
CA THR A 130 -6.72 7.71 11.80
C THR A 130 -7.11 8.44 13.08
N ALA A 131 -7.11 9.78 13.07
CA ALA A 131 -7.56 10.59 14.20
C ALA A 131 -9.03 10.32 14.57
N THR A 132 -9.89 10.11 13.58
CA THR A 132 -11.29 9.76 13.79
C THR A 132 -11.44 8.38 14.45
N LEU A 133 -10.65 7.39 14.03
CA LEU A 133 -10.66 6.05 14.63
C LEU A 133 -10.07 6.06 16.04
N ASP A 134 -8.96 6.77 16.25
CA ASP A 134 -8.33 6.88 17.57
C ASP A 134 -9.17 7.69 18.56
N ALA A 135 -10.10 8.54 18.12
CA ALA A 135 -11.04 9.20 19.03
C ALA A 135 -12.19 8.29 19.51
N ARG A 136 -12.50 7.20 18.78
CA ARG A 136 -13.63 6.31 19.10
C ARG A 136 -13.32 5.38 20.27
N ARG A 137 -14.31 5.15 21.15
CA ARG A 137 -14.18 4.33 22.37
C ARG A 137 -15.21 3.20 22.47
N HIS A 138 -15.68 2.66 21.35
CA HIS A 138 -16.87 1.79 21.31
C HIS A 138 -16.59 0.28 21.26
N HIS A 139 -15.35 -0.15 20.97
CA HIS A 139 -15.04 -1.55 20.68
C HIS A 139 -14.38 -2.30 21.86
N GLY A 140 -14.41 -1.70 23.06
CA GLY A 140 -13.75 -2.27 24.24
C GLY A 140 -14.45 -3.52 24.73
N LEU A 141 -13.65 -4.53 25.08
CA LEU A 141 -14.14 -5.69 25.80
C LEU A 141 -14.11 -5.44 27.30
N ALA A 142 -15.13 -5.95 28.00
CA ALA A 142 -15.04 -6.04 29.46
C ALA A 142 -14.03 -7.13 29.84
N ASP A 143 -13.24 -6.91 30.90
CA ASP A 143 -12.14 -7.77 31.35
C ASP A 143 -12.52 -9.25 31.42
N ARG A 144 -13.75 -9.56 31.85
CA ARG A 144 -14.29 -10.92 31.91
C ARG A 144 -14.21 -11.69 30.58
N HIS A 145 -14.28 -11.01 29.43
CA HIS A 145 -14.17 -11.65 28.12
C HIS A 145 -12.71 -12.02 27.83
N VAL A 146 -11.78 -11.12 28.13
CA VAL A 146 -10.33 -11.31 27.96
C VAL A 146 -9.83 -12.41 28.88
N GLU A 147 -10.15 -12.35 30.17
CA GLU A 147 -9.77 -13.36 31.17
C GLU A 147 -10.28 -14.76 30.81
N ARG A 148 -11.52 -14.84 30.32
CA ARG A 148 -12.09 -16.12 29.87
C ARG A 148 -11.39 -16.65 28.62
N ALA A 149 -10.94 -15.79 27.71
CA ALA A 149 -10.19 -16.20 26.52
C ALA A 149 -8.79 -16.68 26.90
N LEU A 150 -8.11 -15.98 27.80
CA LEU A 150 -6.83 -16.40 28.38
C LEU A 150 -6.94 -17.78 29.05
N ALA A 151 -7.94 -17.97 29.91
CA ALA A 151 -8.15 -19.26 30.59
C ALA A 151 -8.38 -20.42 29.62
N ARG A 152 -9.11 -20.19 28.51
CA ARG A 152 -9.31 -21.19 27.45
C ARG A 152 -8.03 -21.50 26.67
N ALA A 153 -7.25 -20.46 26.36
CA ALA A 153 -5.97 -20.59 25.68
C ALA A 153 -5.02 -21.45 26.52
N SER A 154 -4.87 -21.14 27.81
CA SER A 154 -4.07 -21.92 28.75
C SER A 154 -4.57 -23.36 28.88
N ALA A 155 -5.88 -23.59 28.97
CA ALA A 155 -6.47 -24.93 29.00
C ALA A 155 -6.19 -25.76 27.72
N SER A 156 -5.91 -25.07 26.61
CA SER A 156 -5.54 -25.67 25.32
C SER A 156 -4.01 -25.73 25.12
N GLY A 157 -3.22 -25.42 26.14
CA GLY A 157 -1.75 -25.47 26.12
C GLY A 157 -1.06 -24.22 25.55
N LEU A 158 -1.79 -23.12 25.35
CA LEU A 158 -1.23 -21.85 24.88
C LEU A 158 -1.18 -20.82 26.02
N ASP A 159 -0.02 -20.69 26.65
CA ASP A 159 0.26 -19.63 27.61
C ASP A 159 0.95 -18.45 26.94
N LEU A 160 0.29 -17.28 26.97
CA LEU A 160 0.88 -16.05 26.44
C LEU A 160 2.02 -15.56 27.35
N SER A 161 3.03 -14.92 26.77
CA SER A 161 4.05 -14.17 27.52
C SER A 161 3.46 -12.91 28.15
N ALA A 162 4.18 -12.25 29.06
CA ALA A 162 3.74 -10.96 29.62
C ALA A 162 3.54 -9.89 28.53
N GLU A 163 4.44 -9.83 27.54
CA GLU A 163 4.36 -8.90 26.41
C GLU A 163 3.16 -9.20 25.49
N GLN A 164 2.88 -10.48 25.24
CA GLN A 164 1.71 -10.90 24.47
C GLN A 164 0.40 -10.61 25.21
N ARG A 165 0.35 -10.79 26.54
CA ARG A 165 -0.81 -10.38 27.36
C ARG A 165 -1.04 -8.88 27.30
N GLY A 166 0.02 -8.07 27.46
CA GLY A 166 -0.08 -6.61 27.31
C GLY A 166 -0.55 -6.20 25.91
N SER A 167 -0.12 -6.91 24.87
CA SER A 167 -0.59 -6.70 23.49
C SER A 167 -2.07 -7.08 23.32
N LEU A 168 -2.50 -8.19 23.94
CA LEU A 168 -3.90 -8.63 23.95
C LEU A 168 -4.81 -7.60 24.63
N GLU A 169 -4.42 -7.11 25.81
CA GLU A 169 -5.12 -6.04 26.52
C GLU A 169 -5.18 -4.77 25.67
N HIS A 170 -4.07 -4.41 25.01
CA HIS A 170 -4.02 -3.24 24.13
C HIS A 170 -5.01 -3.35 22.96
N VAL A 171 -5.03 -4.47 22.24
CA VAL A 171 -5.92 -4.64 21.07
C VAL A 171 -7.39 -4.84 21.46
N THR A 172 -7.67 -5.36 22.65
CA THR A 172 -9.04 -5.55 23.16
C THR A 172 -9.56 -4.35 23.96
N SER A 173 -8.74 -3.30 24.11
CA SER A 173 -9.13 -2.04 24.75
C SER A 173 -10.22 -1.30 23.97
N ALA A 174 -10.75 -0.21 24.55
CA ALA A 174 -11.82 0.57 23.93
C ALA A 174 -11.43 1.30 22.62
N LYS A 175 -10.14 1.34 22.26
CA LYS A 175 -9.64 2.12 21.12
C LYS A 175 -10.25 1.65 19.79
N GLY A 176 -10.52 2.59 18.90
CA GLY A 176 -10.99 2.30 17.54
C GLY A 176 -9.88 1.95 16.54
N LEU A 177 -8.61 2.11 16.94
CA LEU A 177 -7.43 1.68 16.20
C LEU A 177 -6.35 1.26 17.20
N SER A 178 -5.72 0.12 16.94
CA SER A 178 -4.62 -0.42 17.74
C SER A 178 -3.52 -0.91 16.79
N ASN A 179 -2.26 -0.71 17.15
CA ASN A 179 -1.12 -1.16 16.38
C ASN A 179 -0.25 -2.09 17.24
N VAL A 180 0.09 -3.26 16.72
CA VAL A 180 0.94 -4.24 17.39
C VAL A 180 2.13 -4.56 16.49
N ILE A 181 3.33 -4.29 17.00
CA ILE A 181 4.59 -4.56 16.33
C ILE A 181 5.27 -5.71 17.06
N GLY A 182 5.71 -6.73 16.31
CA GLY A 182 6.46 -7.86 16.86
C GLY A 182 7.39 -8.46 15.81
N TYR A 183 8.55 -8.96 16.25
CA TYR A 183 9.46 -9.69 15.36
C TYR A 183 8.80 -10.97 14.83
N ALA A 184 9.29 -11.46 13.69
CA ALA A 184 8.83 -12.74 13.15
C ALA A 184 9.02 -13.86 14.19
N GLY A 185 7.99 -14.70 14.37
CA GLY A 185 8.02 -15.82 15.29
C GLY A 185 7.73 -15.47 16.77
N THR A 186 7.43 -14.22 17.13
CA THR A 186 7.08 -13.85 18.52
C THR A 186 5.65 -14.23 18.94
N GLY A 187 4.93 -15.01 18.13
CA GLY A 187 3.59 -15.50 18.44
C GLY A 187 2.46 -14.49 18.27
N LYS A 188 2.63 -13.46 17.42
CA LYS A 188 1.58 -12.48 17.08
C LYS A 188 0.28 -13.14 16.65
N SER A 189 0.33 -14.09 15.70
CA SER A 189 -0.86 -14.79 15.20
C SER A 189 -1.55 -15.63 16.28
N ALA A 190 -0.78 -16.29 17.15
CA ALA A 190 -1.34 -17.04 18.28
C ALA A 190 -2.08 -16.12 19.26
N MET A 191 -1.48 -14.97 19.61
CA MET A 191 -2.13 -13.94 20.43
C MET A 191 -3.40 -13.40 19.75
N LEU A 192 -3.37 -13.13 18.44
CA LEU A 192 -4.55 -12.72 17.68
C LEU A 192 -5.66 -13.79 17.68
N GLY A 193 -5.31 -15.08 17.75
CA GLY A 193 -6.29 -16.15 17.93
C GLY A 193 -7.01 -16.10 19.28
N VAL A 194 -6.30 -15.71 20.35
CA VAL A 194 -6.92 -15.43 21.66
C VAL A 194 -7.80 -14.19 21.60
N ALA A 195 -7.34 -13.13 20.92
CA ALA A 195 -8.12 -11.91 20.72
C ALA A 195 -9.42 -12.18 19.94
N ARG A 196 -9.34 -12.96 18.86
CA ARG A 196 -10.50 -13.44 18.09
C ARG A 196 -11.52 -14.14 18.97
N ASP A 197 -11.11 -15.12 19.77
CA ASP A 197 -12.02 -15.83 20.69
C ASP A 197 -12.70 -14.87 21.68
N ALA A 198 -11.98 -13.86 22.18
CA ALA A 198 -12.54 -12.84 23.06
C ALA A 198 -13.58 -11.96 22.34
N TRP A 199 -13.27 -11.47 21.14
CA TRP A 199 -14.16 -10.62 20.34
C TRP A 199 -15.41 -11.36 19.86
N GLU A 200 -15.28 -12.56 19.29
CA GLU A 200 -16.41 -13.34 18.78
C GLU A 200 -17.39 -13.69 19.89
N ARG A 201 -16.90 -14.07 21.08
CA ARG A 201 -17.76 -14.36 22.24
C ARG A 201 -18.38 -13.11 22.88
N ALA A 202 -17.80 -11.94 22.61
CA ALA A 202 -18.44 -10.66 22.91
C ALA A 202 -19.43 -10.24 21.81
N GLY A 203 -19.59 -11.04 20.75
CA GLY A 203 -20.55 -10.88 19.66
C GLY A 203 -20.07 -9.98 18.52
N TYR A 204 -18.76 -9.81 18.36
CA TYR A 204 -18.18 -9.13 17.19
C TYR A 204 -17.96 -10.11 16.05
N ASP A 205 -18.03 -9.61 14.82
CA ASP A 205 -17.62 -10.29 13.60
C ASP A 205 -16.16 -9.93 13.29
N VAL A 206 -15.26 -10.91 13.40
CA VAL A 206 -13.81 -10.70 13.26
C VAL A 206 -13.37 -11.14 11.88
N ARG A 207 -12.73 -10.24 11.14
CA ARG A 207 -12.26 -10.49 9.78
C ARG A 207 -10.81 -10.11 9.62
N GLY A 208 -10.08 -10.90 8.84
CA GLY A 208 -8.68 -10.67 8.52
C GLY A 208 -8.51 -10.07 7.12
N ALA A 209 -7.54 -9.19 6.98
CA ALA A 209 -7.14 -8.61 5.71
C ALA A 209 -5.61 -8.64 5.58
N ALA A 210 -5.11 -8.97 4.40
CA ALA A 210 -3.68 -8.89 4.11
C ALA A 210 -3.39 -8.40 2.69
N LEU A 211 -2.15 -8.00 2.42
CA LEU A 211 -1.75 -7.53 1.08
C LEU A 211 -1.72 -8.65 0.04
N SER A 212 -1.34 -9.87 0.45
CA SER A 212 -1.20 -11.03 -0.44
C SER A 212 -2.04 -12.22 0.00
N GLY A 213 -2.36 -13.12 -0.93
CA GLY A 213 -3.09 -14.35 -0.63
C GLY A 213 -2.36 -15.23 0.39
N ILE A 214 -1.03 -15.36 0.24
CA ILE A 214 -0.18 -16.11 1.17
C ILE A 214 -0.22 -15.48 2.58
N ALA A 215 -0.16 -14.15 2.68
CA ALA A 215 -0.26 -13.47 3.97
C ALA A 215 -1.64 -13.67 4.62
N ALA A 216 -2.72 -13.63 3.83
CA ALA A 216 -4.06 -13.91 4.32
C ALA A 216 -4.20 -15.37 4.81
N GLU A 217 -3.69 -16.34 4.05
CA GLU A 217 -3.67 -17.76 4.45
C GLU A 217 -2.85 -17.98 5.73
N ASN A 218 -1.73 -17.29 5.89
CA ASN A 218 -0.90 -17.36 7.09
C ASN A 218 -1.59 -16.72 8.31
N LEU A 219 -2.25 -15.57 8.12
CA LEU A 219 -3.05 -14.93 9.16
C LEU A 219 -4.18 -15.85 9.61
N GLU A 220 -4.93 -16.44 8.67
CA GLU A 220 -6.00 -17.38 8.96
C GLU A 220 -5.50 -18.65 9.63
N SER A 221 -4.44 -19.28 9.11
CA SER A 221 -3.89 -20.50 9.69
C SER A 221 -3.33 -20.28 11.09
N GLY A 222 -2.70 -19.13 11.34
CA GLY A 222 -2.04 -18.83 12.61
C GLY A 222 -2.95 -18.27 13.70
N SER A 223 -4.06 -17.62 13.34
CA SER A 223 -4.98 -16.97 14.29
C SER A 223 -6.41 -17.56 14.26
N GLY A 224 -6.74 -18.31 13.20
CA GLY A 224 -8.09 -18.77 12.91
C GLY A 224 -9.05 -17.65 12.49
N ILE A 225 -8.58 -16.44 12.23
CA ILE A 225 -9.40 -15.34 11.72
C ILE A 225 -9.61 -15.55 10.23
N ALA A 226 -10.87 -15.67 9.79
CA ALA A 226 -11.19 -15.78 8.36
C ALA A 226 -10.63 -14.56 7.61
N SER A 227 -9.72 -14.80 6.67
CA SER A 227 -8.88 -13.74 6.08
C SER A 227 -8.98 -13.70 4.57
N ARG A 228 -8.91 -12.49 4.00
CA ARG A 228 -8.87 -12.27 2.54
C ARG A 228 -7.83 -11.21 2.18
N THR A 229 -7.53 -11.08 0.90
CA THR A 229 -6.73 -9.94 0.45
C THR A 229 -7.52 -8.64 0.59
N ILE A 230 -6.82 -7.53 0.85
CA ILE A 230 -7.43 -6.19 0.88
C ILE A 230 -8.18 -5.91 -0.43
N ALA A 231 -7.58 -6.25 -1.58
CA ALA A 231 -8.21 -6.10 -2.88
C ALA A 231 -9.53 -6.89 -3.03
N SER A 232 -9.61 -8.09 -2.43
CA SER A 232 -10.85 -8.88 -2.43
C SER A 232 -11.94 -8.21 -1.58
N LEU A 233 -11.58 -7.68 -0.41
CA LEU A 233 -12.52 -6.94 0.45
C LEU A 233 -13.00 -5.64 -0.21
N GLU A 234 -12.09 -4.86 -0.82
CA GLU A 234 -12.45 -3.65 -1.56
C GLU A 234 -13.42 -3.95 -2.70
N HIS A 235 -13.22 -5.05 -3.43
CA HIS A 235 -14.14 -5.49 -4.46
C HIS A 235 -15.55 -5.79 -3.92
N GLN A 236 -15.65 -6.44 -2.76
CA GLN A 236 -16.94 -6.69 -2.11
C GLN A 236 -17.61 -5.38 -1.67
N TRP A 237 -16.85 -4.49 -1.03
CA TRP A 237 -17.35 -3.21 -0.54
C TRP A 237 -17.84 -2.29 -1.67
N ALA A 238 -17.15 -2.28 -2.81
CA ALA A 238 -17.57 -1.55 -4.00
C ALA A 238 -18.92 -2.02 -4.58
N GLN A 239 -19.34 -3.24 -4.24
CA GLN A 239 -20.62 -3.83 -4.62
C GLN A 239 -21.64 -3.84 -3.47
N ASP A 240 -21.38 -3.06 -2.41
CA ASP A 240 -22.19 -2.99 -1.19
C ASP A 240 -22.35 -4.33 -0.45
N ARG A 241 -21.43 -5.26 -0.69
CA ARG A 241 -21.38 -6.56 0.00
C ARG A 241 -20.39 -6.51 1.14
N GLU A 242 -20.67 -7.30 2.18
CA GLU A 242 -19.77 -7.51 3.31
C GLU A 242 -19.25 -6.21 3.96
N ARG A 243 -20.06 -5.14 3.96
CA ARG A 243 -19.70 -3.88 4.62
C ARG A 243 -19.44 -4.10 6.12
N LEU A 244 -18.46 -3.38 6.65
CA LEU A 244 -18.16 -3.38 8.09
C LEU A 244 -19.24 -2.61 8.86
N THR A 245 -19.57 -3.09 10.04
CA THR A 245 -20.54 -2.47 10.96
C THR A 245 -19.88 -2.05 12.26
N ASP A 246 -20.64 -1.49 13.19
CA ASP A 246 -20.24 -1.24 14.58
C ASP A 246 -19.97 -2.51 15.39
N ARG A 247 -20.23 -3.68 14.81
CA ARG A 247 -19.93 -5.00 15.37
C ARG A 247 -18.79 -5.70 14.64
N SER A 248 -18.05 -5.01 13.77
CA SER A 248 -16.92 -5.59 13.05
C SER A 248 -15.58 -5.27 13.72
N ILE A 249 -14.69 -6.26 13.78
CA ILE A 249 -13.26 -6.08 14.07
C ILE A 249 -12.49 -6.49 12.82
N LEU A 250 -11.74 -5.55 12.23
CA LEU A 250 -10.86 -5.83 11.09
C LEU A 250 -9.43 -5.93 11.57
N VAL A 251 -8.82 -7.10 11.41
CA VAL A 251 -7.39 -7.34 11.69
C VAL A 251 -6.64 -7.27 10.37
N VAL A 252 -5.69 -6.36 10.25
CA VAL A 252 -4.87 -6.18 9.04
C VAL A 252 -3.45 -6.67 9.33
N ASP A 253 -2.92 -7.56 8.48
CA ASP A 253 -1.54 -8.02 8.50
C ASP A 253 -0.84 -7.76 7.15
N GLU A 254 0.50 -7.77 7.13
CA GLU A 254 1.30 -7.55 5.92
C GLU A 254 1.48 -8.84 5.09
#